data_AF-A0A843H3H5-F1
#
_entry.id   AF-A0A843H3H5-F1
#
_cell.length_a   1.000
_cell.length_b   1.000
_cell.length_c   1.000
_cell.angle_alpha   90.00
_cell.angle_beta   90.00
_cell.angle_gamma   90.00
#
_symmetry.space_group_name_H-M   'P 1'
#
loop_
_entity.id
_entity.type
_entity.pdbx_description
1 polymer ?
#
loop_
_entity_poly.entity_id
_entity_poly.type
_entity_poly.pdbx_seq_one_letter_code
_entity_poly.pdbx_strand_id
1 'polypeptide(L)'
;MRFTKKSIILLAFSVILMVLGLWNYVDANPVTYDVIASSVVLIVVGWTLAMSVFEPSWTKAAILIDGLIFVLVGITFLLMPYNLIFIIFGIVLLVIAVAAYLGKLPKSFLRLFHK
;
A
#
# COMPACT_ATOMS: atom_id res chain seq x y z
N MET A 1 -18.08 14.18 -8.27
CA MET A 1 -17.37 13.02 -8.87
C MET A 1 -18.38 12.03 -9.40
N ARG A 2 -18.23 11.54 -10.64
CA ARG A 2 -19.00 10.38 -11.11
C ARG A 2 -18.22 9.12 -10.74
N PHE A 3 -18.72 8.33 -9.79
CA PHE A 3 -18.11 7.05 -9.46
C PHE A 3 -18.26 6.10 -10.63
N THR A 4 -17.12 5.64 -11.16
CA THR A 4 -17.11 4.59 -12.18
C THR A 4 -17.26 3.24 -11.50
N LYS A 5 -17.70 2.21 -12.24
CA LYS A 5 -17.71 0.82 -11.73
C LYS A 5 -16.35 0.41 -11.14
N LYS A 6 -15.26 0.85 -11.77
CA LYS A 6 -13.89 0.63 -11.29
C LYS A 6 -13.63 1.30 -9.94
N SER A 7 -14.07 2.55 -9.77
CA SER A 7 -13.92 3.30 -8.50
C SER A 7 -14.66 2.62 -7.36
N ILE A 8 -15.86 2.09 -7.61
CA ILE A 8 -16.66 1.36 -6.61
C ILE A 8 -15.95 0.07 -6.17
N ILE A 9 -15.41 -0.69 -7.13
CA ILE A 9 -14.65 -1.92 -6.82
C ILE A 9 -13.42 -1.61 -5.98
N LEU A 10 -12.66 -0.56 -6.33
CA LEU A 10 -11.49 -0.15 -5.56
C LEU A 10 -11.87 0.28 -4.13
N LEU A 11 -12.94 1.06 -3.97
CA LEU A 11 -13.41 1.46 -2.63
C LEU A 11 -13.88 0.25 -1.81
N ALA A 12 -14.62 -0.69 -2.40
CA ALA A 12 -15.00 -1.93 -1.73
C ALA A 12 -13.78 -2.74 -1.30
N PHE A 13 -12.77 -2.86 -2.17
CA PHE A 13 -11.53 -3.56 -1.87
C PHE A 13 -10.74 -2.87 -0.75
N SER A 14 -10.67 -1.54 -0.76
CA SER A 14 -10.07 -0.75 0.31
C SER A 14 -10.71 -1.03 1.67
N VAL A 15 -12.04 -1.01 1.73
CA VAL A 15 -12.80 -1.32 2.96
C VAL A 15 -12.51 -2.75 3.42
N ILE A 16 -12.51 -3.72 2.50
CA ILE A 16 -12.18 -5.12 2.82
C ILE A 16 -10.78 -5.21 3.42
N LEU A 17 -9.76 -4.57 2.83
CA LEU A 17 -8.40 -4.59 3.36
C LEU A 17 -8.31 -4.00 4.77
N MET A 18 -8.96 -2.84 5.01
CA MET A 18 -8.96 -2.22 6.33
C MET A 18 -9.68 -3.08 7.37
N VAL A 19 -10.83 -3.67 7.02
CA VAL A 19 -11.57 -4.57 7.91
C VAL A 19 -10.75 -5.83 8.21
N LEU A 20 -10.11 -6.43 7.21
CA LEU A 20 -9.25 -7.60 7.41
C LEU A 20 -8.05 -7.28 8.29
N GLY A 21 -7.42 -6.11 8.11
CA GLY A 21 -6.32 -5.67 8.95
C GLY A 21 -6.74 -5.48 10.41
N LEU A 22 -7.89 -4.85 10.65
CA LEU A 22 -8.44 -4.70 12.01
C LEU A 22 -8.86 -6.06 12.60
N TRP A 23 -9.52 -6.90 11.81
CA TRP A 23 -9.96 -8.22 12.24
C TRP A 23 -8.80 -9.11 12.66
N ASN A 24 -7.73 -9.16 11.85
CA ASN A 24 -6.54 -9.93 12.14
C ASN A 24 -5.89 -9.51 13.48
N TYR A 25 -5.90 -8.22 13.78
CA TYR A 25 -5.41 -7.72 15.07
C TYR A 25 -6.31 -8.09 16.26
N VAL A 26 -7.64 -8.06 16.08
CA VAL A 26 -8.62 -8.34 17.14
C VAL A 26 -8.74 -9.84 17.46
N ASP A 27 -8.68 -10.69 16.44
CA ASP A 27 -8.86 -12.15 16.58
C ASP A 27 -7.60 -12.84 17.15
N ALA A 28 -6.41 -12.28 16.88
CA ALA A 28 -5.14 -12.87 17.27
C ALA A 28 -4.93 -12.91 18.79
N ASN A 29 -4.76 -14.11 19.33
CA ASN A 29 -4.40 -14.35 20.73
C ASN A 29 -3.33 -15.46 20.82
N PRO A 30 -2.04 -15.15 21.08
CA PRO A 30 -1.47 -13.82 21.37
C PRO A 30 -1.24 -12.97 20.11
N VAL A 31 -1.22 -11.65 20.29
CA VAL A 31 -0.83 -10.70 19.22
C VAL A 31 0.69 -10.78 19.00
N THR A 32 1.11 -11.39 17.89
CA THR A 32 2.52 -11.50 17.51
C THR A 32 2.95 -10.33 16.60
N TYR A 33 4.27 -10.16 16.42
CA TYR A 33 4.79 -9.12 15.52
C TYR A 33 4.34 -9.31 14.05
N ASP A 34 4.14 -10.55 13.59
CA ASP A 34 3.64 -10.84 12.26
C ASP A 34 2.18 -10.38 12.08
N VAL A 35 1.36 -10.49 13.13
CA VAL A 35 -0.01 -9.98 13.16
C VAL A 35 0.00 -8.46 13.08
N ILE A 36 0.88 -7.80 13.85
CA ILE A 36 1.02 -6.34 13.80
C ILE A 36 1.47 -5.89 12.40
N ALA A 37 2.50 -6.55 11.85
CA ALA A 37 3.04 -6.26 10.53
C ALA A 37 1.97 -6.34 9.44
N SER A 38 1.26 -7.47 9.36
CA SER A 38 0.21 -7.70 8.37
C SER A 38 -0.97 -6.74 8.54
N SER A 39 -1.39 -6.47 9.78
CA SER A 39 -2.49 -5.55 10.07
C SER A 39 -2.17 -4.12 9.65
N VAL A 40 -0.96 -3.63 9.96
CA VAL A 40 -0.50 -2.29 9.55
C VAL A 40 -0.47 -2.18 8.03
N VAL A 41 0.12 -3.17 7.34
CA VAL A 41 0.20 -3.15 5.87
C VAL A 41 -1.20 -3.15 5.24
N LEU A 42 -2.11 -3.99 5.71
CA LEU A 42 -3.47 -4.07 5.19
C LEU A 42 -4.25 -2.75 5.38
N ILE A 43 -4.13 -2.15 6.56
CA ILE A 43 -4.82 -0.88 6.87
C ILE A 43 -4.25 0.26 6.02
N VAL A 44 -2.92 0.39 5.94
CA VAL A 44 -2.29 1.44 5.15
C VAL A 44 -2.61 1.29 3.67
N VAL A 45 -2.43 0.09 3.09
CA VAL A 45 -2.70 -0.14 1.66
C VAL A 45 -4.19 0.06 1.35
N GLY A 46 -5.08 -0.37 2.25
CA GLY A 46 -6.50 -0.07 2.14
C GLY A 46 -6.76 1.43 2.11
N TRP A 47 -6.16 2.19 3.03
CA TRP A 47 -6.29 3.64 3.12
C TRP A 47 -5.74 4.37 1.89
N THR A 48 -4.52 4.07 1.46
CA THR A 48 -3.88 4.70 0.29
C THR A 48 -4.65 4.40 -1.00
N LEU A 49 -5.24 3.20 -1.11
CA LEU A 49 -6.10 2.83 -2.21
C LEU A 49 -7.42 3.64 -2.24
N ALA A 50 -8.07 3.86 -1.09
CA ALA A 50 -9.22 4.76 -1.01
C ALA A 50 -8.86 6.19 -1.42
N MET A 51 -7.76 6.72 -0.88
CA MET A 51 -7.29 8.07 -1.20
C MET A 51 -7.00 8.24 -2.70
N SER A 52 -6.42 7.22 -3.35
CA SER A 52 -6.17 7.25 -4.80
C SER A 52 -7.45 7.31 -5.65
N VAL A 53 -8.59 6.85 -5.11
CA VAL A 53 -9.90 6.93 -5.80
C VAL A 53 -10.52 8.31 -5.66
N PHE A 54 -10.41 8.92 -4.48
CA PHE A 54 -10.93 10.28 -4.25
C PHE A 54 -10.05 11.33 -4.91
N GLU A 55 -8.73 11.17 -4.86
CA GLU A 55 -7.79 12.14 -5.41
C GLU A 55 -6.78 11.42 -6.31
N PRO A 56 -7.03 11.29 -7.62
CA PRO A 56 -6.15 10.56 -8.55
C PRO A 56 -4.72 11.07 -8.56
N SER A 57 -4.52 12.38 -8.30
CA SER A 57 -3.20 13.01 -8.19
C SER A 57 -2.35 12.42 -7.05
N TRP A 58 -2.98 11.83 -6.04
CA TRP A 58 -2.31 11.17 -4.91
C TRP A 58 -1.79 9.77 -5.24
N THR A 59 -2.04 9.21 -6.42
CA THR A 59 -1.56 7.85 -6.77
C THR A 59 -0.04 7.71 -6.62
N LYS A 60 0.74 8.76 -6.92
CA LYS A 60 2.20 8.77 -6.72
C LYS A 60 2.57 8.74 -5.24
N ALA A 61 1.87 9.52 -4.42
CA ALA A 61 2.08 9.59 -2.99
C ALA A 61 1.65 8.29 -2.30
N ALA A 62 0.54 7.68 -2.74
CA ALA A 62 0.06 6.37 -2.27
C ALA A 62 1.13 5.29 -2.44
N ILE A 63 1.71 5.16 -3.64
CA ILE A 63 2.77 4.15 -3.90
C ILE A 63 4.04 4.44 -3.08
N LEU A 64 4.37 5.73 -2.86
CA LEU A 64 5.49 6.11 -2.00
C LEU A 64 5.24 5.71 -0.54
N ILE A 65 4.04 6.01 -0.02
CA ILE A 65 3.64 5.67 1.36
C ILE A 65 3.61 4.16 1.55
N ASP A 66 3.02 3.42 0.61
CA ASP A 66 3.00 1.95 0.65
C ASP A 66 4.43 1.42 0.67
N GLY A 67 5.30 1.92 -0.22
CA GLY A 67 6.72 1.54 -0.26
C GLY A 67 7.44 1.80 1.07
N LEU A 68 7.24 2.97 1.68
CA LEU A 68 7.81 3.29 3.00
C LEU A 68 7.31 2.33 4.08
N ILE A 69 6.01 2.04 4.10
CA ILE A 69 5.43 1.15 5.10
C ILE A 69 5.92 -0.28 4.95
N PHE A 70 6.06 -0.79 3.71
CA PHE A 70 6.68 -2.10 3.47
C PHE A 70 8.11 -2.18 3.99
N VAL A 71 8.93 -1.14 3.77
CA VAL A 71 10.30 -1.10 4.30
C VAL A 71 10.30 -1.01 5.82
N LEU A 72 9.52 -0.10 6.41
CA LEU A 72 9.46 0.10 7.86
C LEU A 72 8.99 -1.18 8.56
N VAL A 73 7.89 -1.77 8.11
CA VAL A 73 7.35 -3.01 8.68
C VAL A 73 8.34 -4.16 8.55
N GLY A 74 9.02 -4.26 7.40
CA GLY A 74 10.08 -5.24 7.19
C GLY A 74 11.23 -5.10 8.20
N ILE A 75 11.64 -3.88 8.51
CA ILE A 75 12.76 -3.62 9.45
C ILE A 75 12.33 -3.79 10.90
N THR A 76 11.11 -3.36 11.27
CA THR A 76 10.70 -3.26 12.68
C THR A 76 9.99 -4.49 13.23
N PHE A 77 9.22 -5.20 12.40
CA PHE A 77 8.33 -6.26 12.89
C PHE A 77 8.68 -7.65 12.36
N LEU A 78 9.27 -7.75 11.17
CA LEU A 78 9.51 -9.06 10.54
C LEU A 78 10.91 -9.60 10.82
N LEU A 79 10.99 -10.92 11.00
CA LEU A 79 12.25 -11.65 11.14
C LEU A 79 12.73 -12.18 9.79
N MET A 80 14.02 -12.52 9.72
CA MET A 80 14.61 -13.16 8.54
C MET A 80 14.02 -14.55 8.32
N PRO A 81 13.68 -14.96 7.07
CA PRO A 81 13.93 -14.27 5.80
C PRO A 81 12.78 -13.36 5.31
N TYR A 82 11.64 -13.34 6.01
CA TYR A 82 10.44 -12.63 5.56
C TYR A 82 10.64 -11.12 5.46
N ASN A 83 11.44 -10.55 6.36
CA ASN A 83 11.81 -9.13 6.30
C ASN A 83 12.45 -8.71 4.97
N LEU A 84 13.31 -9.55 4.38
CA LEU A 84 14.00 -9.23 3.13
C LEU A 84 13.01 -9.06 1.98
N ILE A 85 11.97 -9.89 1.92
CA ILE A 85 10.94 -9.80 0.87
C ILE A 85 10.22 -8.45 0.98
N PHE A 86 9.82 -8.06 2.19
CA PHE A 86 9.13 -6.80 2.44
C PHE A 86 10.02 -5.59 2.16
N ILE A 87 11.28 -5.64 2.58
CA ILE A 87 12.26 -4.57 2.34
C ILE A 87 12.52 -4.42 0.84
N ILE A 88 12.81 -5.51 0.12
CA ILE A 88 13.07 -5.47 -1.32
C ILE A 88 11.84 -4.95 -2.06
N PHE A 89 10.66 -5.46 -1.73
CA PHE A 89 9.41 -5.00 -2.35
C PHE A 89 9.17 -3.51 -2.08
N GLY A 90 9.34 -3.07 -0.84
CA GLY A 90 9.23 -1.66 -0.47
C GLY A 90 10.23 -0.77 -1.21
N ILE A 91 11.49 -1.18 -1.33
CA ILE A 91 12.51 -0.46 -2.12
C ILE A 91 12.10 -0.35 -3.59
N VAL A 92 11.59 -1.42 -4.19
CA VAL A 92 11.11 -1.39 -5.58
C VAL A 92 9.98 -0.37 -5.74
N LEU A 93 9.02 -0.34 -4.82
CA LEU A 93 7.94 0.66 -4.83
C LEU A 93 8.47 2.08 -4.68
N LEU A 94 9.44 2.31 -3.79
CA LEU A 94 10.09 3.62 -3.62
C LEU A 94 10.81 4.07 -4.88
N VAL A 95 11.55 3.17 -5.54
CA VAL A 95 12.23 3.46 -6.80
C VAL A 95 11.21 3.84 -7.88
N ILE A 96 10.11 3.09 -7.98
CA ILE A 96 9.02 3.40 -8.91
C ILE A 96 8.39 4.76 -8.60
N ALA A 97 8.11 5.04 -7.32
CA ALA A 97 7.52 6.31 -6.90
C ALA A 97 8.44 7.49 -7.25
N VAL A 98 9.73 7.41 -6.90
CA VAL A 98 10.72 8.44 -7.23
C VAL A 98 10.84 8.61 -8.74
N ALA A 99 10.88 7.53 -9.51
CA ALA A 99 10.91 7.59 -10.97
C ALA A 99 9.63 8.24 -11.55
N ALA A 100 8.47 8.03 -10.92
CA ALA A 100 7.20 8.67 -11.28
C ALA A 100 7.21 10.18 -10.99
N TYR A 101 7.77 10.59 -9.85
CA TYR A 101 7.94 12.01 -9.50
C TYR A 101 8.90 12.73 -10.44
N LEU A 102 10.01 12.07 -10.84
CA LEU A 102 10.99 12.62 -11.78
C LEU A 102 10.53 12.57 -13.25
N GLY A 103 9.36 12.00 -13.54
CA GLY A 103 8.86 11.84 -14.92
C GLY A 103 9.72 10.89 -15.77
N LYS A 104 10.56 10.06 -15.15
CA LYS A 104 11.50 9.13 -15.83
C LYS A 104 10.90 7.76 -16.12
N LEU A 105 9.66 7.50 -15.69
CA LEU A 105 8.98 6.26 -16.04
C LEU A 105 8.56 6.22 -17.53
N PRO A 106 8.47 5.03 -18.14
CA PRO A 106 7.94 4.89 -19.49
C PRO A 106 6.54 5.51 -19.59
N LYS A 107 6.22 6.15 -20.73
CA LYS A 107 4.93 6.85 -20.93
C LYS A 107 3.70 5.97 -20.62
N SER A 108 3.79 4.66 -20.86
CA SER A 108 2.75 3.68 -20.53
C SER A 108 2.49 3.57 -19.01
N PHE A 109 3.53 3.63 -18.18
CA PHE A 109 3.41 3.63 -16.72
C PHE A 109 3.02 5.02 -16.21
N LEU A 110 3.59 6.10 -16.76
CA LEU A 110 3.23 7.47 -16.37
C LEU A 110 1.73 7.76 -16.54
N ARG A 111 1.07 7.13 -17.53
CA ARG A 111 -0.39 7.26 -17.73
C ARG A 111 -1.22 6.70 -16.58
N LEU A 112 -0.67 5.81 -15.75
CA LEU A 112 -1.32 5.33 -14.51
C LEU A 112 -1.24 6.36 -13.38
N PHE A 113 -0.26 7.28 -13.43
CA PHE A 113 0.00 8.27 -12.38
C PHE A 113 -0.51 9.69 -12.71
N HIS A 114 -0.86 9.97 -13.97
CA HIS A 114 -1.30 11.29 -14.46
C HIS A 114 -2.73 11.27 -15.02
N LYS A 115 -3.55 10.31 -14.59
CA LYS A 115 -4.97 10.28 -14.95
C LYS A 115 -5.79 11.14 -14.00
#